data_AF-A0A830M2T3-F1
#
_entry.id   AF-A0A830M2T3-F1
#
_cell.length_a   1.000
_cell.length_b   1.000
_cell.length_c   1.000
_cell.angle_alpha   90.00
_cell.angle_beta   90.00
_cell.angle_gamma   90.00
#
_symmetry.space_group_name_H-M   'P 1'
#
loop_
_entity.id
_entity.type
_entity.pdbx_description
1 polymer ?
#
loop_
_entity_poly.entity_id
_entity_poly.type
_entity_poly.pdbx_seq_one_letter_code
_entity_poly.pdbx_strand_id
1 'polypeptide(L)'
;MKELRLFLDYKCYPVWIYKDAGILKENDLPDELKQDEYLDEKLTCLQDEYDKLFIDTEIEFRYEAFKDEKEKEEFLHEFIEVQKYLKETLGKEYNIVNKILV
;
A
#
# COMPACT_ATOMS: atom_id res chain seq x y z
N MET A 1 16.58 1.98 -12.98
CA MET A 1 15.30 1.31 -12.66
C MET A 1 14.74 2.05 -11.48
N LYS A 2 13.52 2.62 -11.61
CA LYS A 2 12.89 3.37 -10.50
C LYS A 2 12.49 2.39 -9.41
N GLU A 3 12.21 2.87 -8.21
CA GLU A 3 11.68 2.03 -7.14
C GLU A 3 10.22 2.42 -6.85
N LEU A 4 9.36 1.43 -6.73
CA LEU A 4 7.98 1.57 -6.29
C LEU A 4 7.81 0.69 -5.06
N ARG A 5 7.36 1.29 -3.96
CA ARG A 5 7.02 0.54 -2.75
C ARG A 5 5.52 0.44 -2.60
N LEU A 6 5.03 -0.78 -2.39
CA LEU A 6 3.74 -0.98 -1.77
C LEU A 6 3.98 -0.90 -0.25
N PHE A 7 3.57 0.21 0.35
CA PHE A 7 3.85 0.54 1.73
C PHE A 7 2.65 1.26 2.34
N LEU A 8 2.06 0.63 3.34
CA LEU A 8 0.93 1.16 4.09
C LEU A 8 1.47 2.01 5.25
N ASP A 9 0.98 3.24 5.32
CA ASP A 9 1.20 4.16 6.44
C ASP A 9 -0.12 4.86 6.74
N TYR A 10 -0.36 5.22 8.00
CA TYR A 10 -1.68 5.69 8.44
C TYR A 10 -2.15 6.90 7.61
N LYS A 11 -3.34 6.80 7.00
CA LYS A 11 -3.97 7.81 6.14
C LYS A 11 -3.12 8.26 4.95
N CYS A 12 -2.20 7.43 4.47
CA CYS A 12 -1.35 7.72 3.30
C CYS A 12 -1.69 6.80 2.13
N TYR A 13 -1.63 7.29 0.89
CA TYR A 13 -1.83 6.41 -0.27
C TYR A 13 -0.73 5.32 -0.35
N PRO A 14 -1.08 4.04 -0.59
CA PRO A 14 -0.17 2.92 -0.33
C PRO A 14 0.92 2.70 -1.40
N VAL A 15 0.92 3.45 -2.51
CA VAL A 15 1.94 3.36 -3.56
C VAL A 15 2.93 4.52 -3.42
N TRP A 16 4.20 4.19 -3.20
CA TRP A 16 5.25 5.16 -2.97
C TRP A 16 6.30 5.07 -4.07
N ILE A 17 6.42 6.12 -4.88
CA ILE A 17 7.35 6.15 -6.02
C ILE A 17 8.62 6.88 -5.60
N TYR A 18 9.77 6.26 -5.78
CA TYR A 18 11.07 6.84 -5.42
C TYR A 18 11.88 7.18 -6.68
N LYS A 19 12.62 8.29 -6.59
CA LYS A 19 13.66 8.66 -7.57
C LYS A 19 14.97 7.95 -7.26
N ASP A 20 15.95 8.16 -8.13
CA ASP A 20 17.34 7.81 -7.87
C ASP A 20 17.80 8.38 -6.52
N ALA A 21 18.69 7.64 -5.85
CA ALA A 21 19.18 7.93 -4.49
C ALA A 21 18.15 7.76 -3.35
N GLY A 22 16.99 7.13 -3.59
CA GLY A 22 16.06 6.75 -2.53
C GLY A 22 15.20 7.90 -1.98
N ILE A 23 15.07 8.98 -2.75
CA ILE A 23 14.22 10.13 -2.40
C ILE A 23 12.79 9.84 -2.86
N LEU A 24 11.82 9.95 -1.95
CA LEU A 24 10.40 9.83 -2.28
C LEU A 24 10.01 10.93 -3.29
N LYS A 25 9.44 10.53 -4.41
CA LYS A 25 8.87 11.44 -5.42
C LYS A 25 7.44 11.83 -5.04
N GLU A 26 6.58 10.83 -4.85
CA GLU A 26 5.14 11.00 -4.65
C GLU A 26 4.50 9.72 -4.07
N ASN A 27 3.30 9.90 -3.51
CA ASN A 27 2.41 8.85 -3.05
C ASN A 27 1.17 8.82 -3.96
N ASP A 28 1.28 8.11 -5.08
CA ASP A 28 0.23 8.01 -6.10
C ASP A 28 0.54 6.82 -7.02
N LEU A 29 -0.43 6.42 -7.84
CA LEU A 29 -0.18 5.53 -8.96
C LEU A 29 0.82 6.15 -9.94
N PRO A 30 1.73 5.34 -10.48
CA PRO A 30 2.61 5.81 -11.53
C PRO A 30 1.79 6.08 -12.80
N ASP A 31 2.28 6.98 -13.66
CA ASP A 31 1.51 7.48 -14.82
C ASP A 31 1.01 6.35 -15.73
N GLU A 32 1.73 5.23 -15.80
CA GLU A 32 1.38 4.04 -16.56
C GLU A 32 0.09 3.35 -16.07
N LEU A 33 -0.30 3.56 -14.80
CA LEU A 33 -1.47 2.96 -14.16
C LEU A 33 -2.52 3.98 -13.69
N LYS A 34 -2.34 5.28 -13.98
CA LYS A 34 -3.28 6.32 -13.52
C LYS A 34 -4.73 6.16 -14.00
N GLN A 35 -4.97 5.36 -15.04
CA GLN A 35 -6.31 5.05 -15.54
C GLN A 35 -6.83 3.67 -15.08
N ASP A 36 -6.06 2.96 -14.26
CA ASP A 36 -6.46 1.67 -13.70
C ASP A 36 -7.34 1.89 -12.45
N GLU A 37 -8.59 2.29 -12.69
CA GLU A 37 -9.58 2.59 -11.64
C GLU A 37 -9.82 1.37 -10.72
N TYR A 38 -9.71 0.16 -11.26
CA TYR A 38 -9.87 -1.08 -10.48
C TYR A 38 -8.74 -1.28 -9.48
N LEU A 39 -7.49 -1.06 -9.91
CA LEU A 39 -6.35 -1.10 -9.00
C LEU A 39 -6.45 0.01 -7.95
N ASP A 40 -6.83 1.22 -8.36
CA ASP A 40 -6.97 2.36 -7.45
C ASP A 40 -8.02 2.09 -6.36
N GLU A 41 -9.16 1.52 -6.72
CA GLU A 41 -10.20 1.09 -5.78
C GLU A 41 -9.66 0.02 -4.81
N LYS A 42 -8.92 -0.98 -5.30
CA LYS A 42 -8.29 -1.99 -4.44
C LYS A 42 -7.28 -1.40 -3.47
N LEU A 43 -6.45 -0.48 -3.92
CA LEU A 43 -5.45 0.20 -3.08
C LEU A 43 -6.12 1.06 -2.01
N THR A 44 -7.19 1.76 -2.39
CA THR A 44 -7.98 2.57 -1.47
C THR A 44 -8.65 1.69 -0.40
N CYS A 45 -9.30 0.59 -0.81
CA CYS A 45 -9.90 -0.36 0.13
C CYS A 45 -8.85 -0.95 1.08
N LEU A 46 -7.69 -1.34 0.54
CA LEU A 46 -6.59 -1.89 1.34
C LEU A 46 -6.07 -0.88 2.37
N GLN A 47 -5.95 0.40 1.99
CA GLN A 47 -5.56 1.46 2.90
C GLN A 47 -6.63 1.74 3.96
N ASP A 48 -7.91 1.75 3.57
CA ASP A 48 -9.03 1.94 4.51
C ASP A 48 -9.07 0.83 5.57
N GLU A 49 -8.81 -0.43 5.19
CA GLU A 49 -8.70 -1.52 6.17
C GLU A 49 -7.47 -1.38 7.07
N TYR A 50 -6.33 -0.92 6.54
CA TYR A 50 -5.14 -0.66 7.36
C TYR A 50 -5.38 0.47 8.36
N ASP A 51 -6.05 1.54 7.95
CA ASP A 51 -6.34 2.69 8.81
C ASP A 51 -7.26 2.34 9.99
N LYS A 52 -8.14 1.35 9.83
CA LYS A 52 -8.98 0.83 10.91
C LYS A 52 -8.19 0.14 12.03
N LEU A 53 -6.94 -0.25 11.77
CA LEU A 53 -6.06 -0.81 12.79
C LEU A 53 -5.54 0.25 13.77
N PHE A 54 -5.90 1.52 13.57
CA PHE A 54 -5.47 2.62 14.42
C PHE A 54 -6.68 3.31 15.03
N ILE A 55 -6.58 3.58 16.32
CA ILE A 55 -7.43 4.55 17.00
C ILE A 55 -6.74 5.89 16.89
N ASP A 56 -7.46 6.88 16.37
CA ASP A 56 -7.03 8.27 16.25
C ASP A 56 -8.14 9.16 16.81
N THR A 57 -7.94 9.62 18.04
CA THR A 57 -8.86 10.51 18.75
C THR A 57 -8.09 11.73 19.25
N GLU A 58 -8.80 12.75 19.76
CA GLU A 58 -8.14 13.92 20.36
C GLU A 58 -7.24 13.60 21.57
N ILE A 59 -7.38 12.41 22.16
CA ILE A 59 -6.73 12.01 23.42
C ILE A 59 -5.64 10.96 23.19
N GLU A 60 -5.84 10.04 22.24
CA GLU A 60 -4.87 8.98 21.96
C GLU A 60 -4.76 8.66 20.47
N PHE A 61 -3.54 8.28 20.09
CA PHE A 61 -3.23 7.60 18.84
C PHE A 61 -2.56 6.25 19.17
N ARG A 62 -3.19 5.12 18.81
CA ARG A 62 -2.66 3.78 19.10
C ARG A 62 -3.01 2.76 18.02
N TYR A 63 -2.12 1.79 17.82
CA TYR A 63 -2.38 0.58 17.03
C TYR A 63 -3.20 -0.42 17.84
N GLU A 64 -4.35 -0.85 17.32
CA GLU A 64 -5.27 -1.80 17.94
C GLU A 64 -5.13 -3.24 17.41
N ALA A 65 -4.35 -3.44 16.34
CA ALA A 65 -4.19 -4.70 15.62
C ALA A 65 -5.50 -5.26 15.04
N PHE A 66 -5.41 -6.37 14.32
CA PHE A 66 -6.58 -7.06 13.77
C PHE A 66 -7.42 -7.70 14.89
N LYS A 67 -8.72 -7.79 14.67
CA LYS A 67 -9.66 -8.38 15.65
C LYS A 67 -9.39 -9.87 15.86
N ASP A 68 -9.08 -10.57 14.77
CA ASP A 68 -8.73 -11.98 14.78
C ASP A 68 -7.78 -12.33 13.62
N GLU A 69 -7.25 -13.56 13.65
CA GLU A 69 -6.30 -14.03 12.64
C GLU A 69 -6.93 -14.15 11.25
N LYS A 70 -8.25 -14.40 11.16
CA LYS A 70 -8.93 -14.53 9.87
C LYS A 70 -8.96 -13.19 9.14
N GLU A 71 -9.26 -12.11 9.86
CA GLU A 71 -9.22 -10.74 9.30
C GLU A 71 -7.80 -10.37 8.84
N LYS A 72 -6.78 -10.73 9.64
CA LYS A 72 -5.37 -10.54 9.26
C LYS A 72 -5.01 -11.31 7.98
N GLU A 73 -5.42 -12.57 7.88
CA GLU A 73 -5.17 -13.41 6.71
C GLU A 73 -5.85 -12.86 5.45
N GLU A 74 -7.11 -12.43 5.55
CA GLU A 74 -7.85 -11.82 4.44
C GLU A 74 -7.18 -10.53 3.96
N PHE A 75 -6.75 -9.66 4.89
CA PHE A 75 -6.00 -8.45 4.58
C PHE A 75 -4.67 -8.76 3.87
N LEU A 76 -3.89 -9.70 4.39
CA LEU A 76 -2.60 -10.08 3.81
C LEU A 76 -2.78 -10.72 2.42
N HIS A 77 -3.86 -11.48 2.21
CA HIS A 77 -4.19 -12.03 0.90
C HIS A 77 -4.43 -10.91 -0.13
N GLU A 78 -5.26 -9.92 0.19
CA GLU A 78 -5.50 -8.79 -0.72
C GLU A 78 -4.23 -7.99 -0.98
N PHE A 79 -3.40 -7.75 0.04
CA PHE A 79 -2.10 -7.10 -0.14
C PHE A 79 -1.22 -7.87 -1.14
N ILE A 80 -1.13 -9.20 -0.99
CA ILE A 80 -0.30 -10.05 -1.85
C ILE A 80 -0.81 -10.03 -3.30
N GLU A 81 -2.12 -10.03 -3.51
CA GLU A 81 -2.72 -9.97 -4.85
C GLU A 81 -2.42 -8.63 -5.54
N VAL A 82 -2.60 -7.50 -4.85
CA VAL A 82 -2.22 -6.17 -5.35
C VAL A 82 -0.73 -6.12 -5.69
N GLN A 83 0.11 -6.64 -4.81
CA GLN A 83 1.54 -6.68 -5.00
C GLN A 83 1.96 -7.52 -6.21
N LYS A 84 1.30 -8.66 -6.42
CA LYS A 84 1.51 -9.52 -7.58
C LYS A 84 1.14 -8.79 -8.86
N TYR A 85 -0.02 -8.13 -8.88
CA TYR A 85 -0.46 -7.31 -10.00
C TYR A 85 0.58 -6.23 -10.36
N LEU A 86 1.04 -5.46 -9.37
CA LEU A 86 2.08 -4.44 -9.59
C LEU A 86 3.38 -5.03 -10.16
N LYS A 87 3.81 -6.21 -9.69
CA LYS A 87 5.00 -6.90 -10.21
C LYS A 87 4.83 -7.36 -11.65
N GLU A 88 3.68 -7.92 -11.98
CA GLU A 88 3.38 -8.41 -13.33
C GLU A 88 3.30 -7.26 -14.34
N THR A 89 2.70 -6.13 -13.93
CA THR A 89 2.47 -4.98 -14.81
C THR A 89 3.68 -4.06 -14.92
N LEU A 90 4.39 -3.78 -13.82
CA LEU A 90 5.44 -2.76 -13.76
C LEU A 90 6.85 -3.30 -13.50
N GLY A 91 7.03 -4.60 -13.24
CA GLY A 91 8.31 -5.18 -12.82
C GLY A 91 9.46 -5.07 -13.83
N LYS A 92 9.18 -4.66 -15.08
CA LYS A 92 10.21 -4.35 -16.08
C LYS A 92 10.79 -2.94 -15.93
N GLU A 93 10.03 -2.01 -15.38
CA GLU A 93 10.36 -0.59 -15.30
C GLU A 93 10.70 -0.16 -13.86
N TYR A 94 10.04 -0.79 -12.90
CA TYR A 94 10.14 -0.53 -11.48
C TYR A 94 10.68 -1.74 -10.72
N ASN A 95 11.59 -1.48 -9.78
CA ASN A 95 11.88 -2.40 -8.70
C ASN A 95 10.73 -2.34 -7.68
N ILE A 96 9.89 -3.37 -7.66
CA ILE A 96 8.75 -3.42 -6.73
C ILE A 96 9.22 -3.96 -5.38
N VAL A 97 9.21 -3.09 -4.37
CA VAL A 97 9.64 -3.39 -3.01
C VAL A 97 8.42 -3.42 -2.09
N ASN A 98 8.36 -4.42 -1.22
CA ASN A 98 7.23 -4.58 -0.32
C ASN A 98 7.67 -4.23 1.09
N LYS A 99 6.87 -3.44 1.78
CA LYS A 99 6.98 -3.27 3.24
C LYS A 99 5.59 -3.39 3.84
N ILE A 100 5.35 -4.49 4.54
CA ILE A 100 4.20 -4.62 5.42
C ILE A 100 4.72 -4.59 6.85
N LEU A 101 4.13 -3.73 7.68
CA LEU A 101 4.34 -3.71 9.12
C LEU A 101 2.96 -3.86 9.77
N VAL A 102 2.48 -5.10 9.94
CA VAL A 102 1.19 -5.46 10.57
C VAL A 102 1.26 -6.72 11.43
#